data_AF-A0A4R8LPI4-F1
#
_entry.id   AF-A0A4R8LPI4-F1
#
_cell.length_a   1.000
_cell.length_b   1.000
_cell.length_c   1.000
_cell.angle_alpha   90.00
_cell.angle_beta   90.00
_cell.angle_gamma   90.00
#
_symmetry.space_group_name_H-M   'P 1'
#
loop_
_entity.id
_entity.type
_entity.pdbx_description
1 polymer ?
#
loop_
_entity_poly.entity_id
_entity_poly.type
_entity_poly.pdbx_seq_one_letter_code
_entity_poly.pdbx_strand_id
1 'polypeptide(L)'
;MTTSGKQGLLHDRPVYIAVASGGRFSGANAHQPDFLTPYLKSILASIGLHNLSFFTVEGTGARADSVDAARRVADDALQAHFNLLGFQHACEDLD
;
A
#
# COMPACT_ATOMS: atom_id res chain seq x y z
N MET A 1 12.70 18.47 27.63
CA MET A 1 12.23 17.39 26.74
C MET A 1 11.61 16.33 27.63
N THR A 2 10.41 15.81 27.32
CA THR A 2 9.90 14.65 28.05
C THR A 2 10.85 13.47 27.80
N THR A 3 11.14 12.68 28.82
CA THR A 3 12.07 11.53 28.72
C THR A 3 11.62 10.51 27.65
N SER A 4 10.34 10.51 27.29
CA SER A 4 9.75 9.58 26.31
C SER A 4 9.95 9.95 24.83
N GLY A 5 10.63 11.05 24.50
CA GLY A 5 10.81 11.45 23.10
C GLY A 5 9.51 11.83 22.39
N LYS A 6 9.54 11.89 21.05
CA LYS A 6 8.37 12.22 20.22
C LYS A 6 7.39 11.05 20.23
N GLN A 7 6.15 11.31 20.65
CA GLN A 7 5.05 10.35 20.63
C GLN A 7 3.96 10.81 19.66
N GLY A 8 3.45 9.88 18.86
CA GLY A 8 2.29 10.11 18.00
C GLY A 8 1.03 10.35 18.82
N LEU A 9 0.13 11.19 18.29
CA LEU A 9 -1.15 11.53 18.95
C LEU A 9 -2.31 10.70 18.42
N LEU A 10 -2.16 10.09 17.24
CA LEU A 10 -3.19 9.24 16.65
C LEU A 10 -3.14 7.85 17.29
N HIS A 11 -4.32 7.31 17.61
CA HIS A 11 -4.44 5.90 17.90
C HIS A 11 -4.13 5.08 16.66
N ASP A 12 -3.38 4.01 16.82
CA ASP A 12 -3.04 3.11 15.73
C ASP A 12 -4.31 2.47 15.15
N ARG A 13 -4.37 2.37 13.83
CA ARG A 13 -5.50 1.83 13.07
C ARG A 13 -5.02 1.32 11.72
N PRO A 14 -5.72 0.37 11.08
CA PRO A 14 -5.39 -0.05 9.72
C PRO A 14 -5.35 1.15 8.77
N VAL A 15 -4.25 1.29 8.03
CA VAL A 15 -4.06 2.29 6.97
C VAL A 15 -3.69 1.56 5.69
N TYR A 16 -4.49 1.78 4.65
CA TYR A 16 -4.29 1.21 3.33
C TYR A 16 -3.72 2.26 2.38
N ILE A 17 -2.64 1.94 1.69
CA ILE A 17 -1.91 2.87 0.81
C ILE A 17 -1.85 2.25 -0.58
N ALA A 18 -2.53 2.89 -1.54
CA ALA A 18 -2.45 2.53 -2.95
C ALA A 18 -1.35 3.35 -3.64
N VAL A 19 -0.45 2.68 -4.36
CA VAL A 19 0.68 3.31 -5.08
C VAL A 19 0.61 2.92 -6.55
N ALA A 20 0.71 3.90 -7.45
CA ALA A 20 0.93 3.66 -8.87
C ALA A 20 2.29 4.23 -9.28
N SER A 21 3.08 3.48 -10.04
CA SER A 21 4.41 3.91 -10.51
C SER A 21 4.63 3.57 -11.98
N GLY A 22 5.24 4.50 -12.71
CA GLY A 22 5.63 4.31 -14.10
C GLY A 22 6.71 3.24 -14.26
N GLY A 23 7.69 3.23 -13.35
CA GLY A 23 8.76 2.23 -13.29
C GLY A 23 8.53 1.16 -12.22
N ARG A 24 9.34 0.10 -12.26
CA ARG A 24 9.39 -0.91 -11.20
C ARG A 24 10.36 -0.48 -10.10
N PHE A 25 9.90 -0.50 -8.86
CA PHE A 25 10.70 -0.24 -7.66
C PHE A 25 10.78 -1.47 -6.74
N SER A 26 10.06 -2.55 -7.05
CA SER A 26 10.10 -3.81 -6.32
C SER A 26 10.63 -4.99 -7.16
N GLY A 27 11.18 -5.99 -6.45
CA GLY A 27 11.65 -7.25 -7.03
C GLY A 27 12.98 -7.17 -7.78
N ALA A 28 13.39 -8.29 -8.39
CA ALA A 28 14.68 -8.43 -9.08
C ALA A 28 14.88 -7.47 -10.27
N ASN A 29 13.77 -6.99 -10.85
CA ASN A 29 13.77 -6.08 -12.01
C ASN A 29 13.51 -4.61 -11.61
N ALA A 30 13.71 -4.26 -10.35
CA ALA A 30 13.60 -2.87 -9.90
C ALA A 30 14.74 -2.04 -10.53
N HIS A 31 14.37 -1.02 -11.31
CA HIS A 31 15.35 -0.12 -11.92
C HIS A 31 15.73 1.05 -11.00
N GLN A 32 14.98 1.22 -9.91
CA GLN A 32 15.22 2.25 -8.90
C GLN A 32 14.91 1.71 -7.51
N PRO A 33 15.62 2.19 -6.47
CA PRO A 33 15.28 1.89 -5.09
C PRO A 33 13.91 2.49 -4.69
N ASP A 34 13.18 1.77 -3.85
CA ASP A 34 11.94 2.25 -3.25
C ASP A 34 12.22 3.25 -2.12
N PHE A 35 12.10 4.55 -2.42
CA PHE A 35 12.18 5.62 -1.43
C PHE A 35 10.81 6.00 -0.84
N LEU A 36 9.72 5.67 -1.52
CA LEU A 36 8.38 6.10 -1.13
C LEU A 36 7.90 5.33 0.10
N THR A 37 7.96 4.00 0.04
CA THR A 37 7.50 3.13 1.13
C THR A 37 8.23 3.39 2.45
N PRO A 38 9.59 3.45 2.52
CA PRO A 38 10.27 3.73 3.78
C PRO A 38 10.00 5.14 4.32
N TYR A 39 9.83 6.13 3.43
CA TYR A 39 9.47 7.48 3.84
C TYR A 39 8.07 7.51 4.46
N LEU A 40 7.07 6.93 3.80
CA LEU A 40 5.70 6.85 4.29
C LEU A 40 5.60 6.13 5.64
N LYS A 41 6.30 4.99 5.78
CA LYS A 41 6.39 4.28 7.06
C LYS A 41 6.92 5.19 8.17
N SER A 42 7.99 5.93 7.90
CA SER A 42 8.63 6.81 8.88
C SER A 42 7.73 7.97 9.29
N ILE A 43 7.11 8.69 8.35
CA ILE A 43 6.29 9.86 8.67
C ILE A 43 4.99 9.47 9.37
N LEU A 44 4.38 8.34 8.99
CA LEU A 44 3.12 7.86 9.57
C LEU A 44 3.34 7.31 10.98
N ALA A 45 4.43 6.56 11.20
CA ALA A 45 4.82 6.14 12.55
C ALA A 45 5.05 7.36 13.46
N SER A 46 5.60 8.43 12.89
CA SER A 46 5.85 9.68 13.61
C SER A 46 4.58 10.34 14.17
N ILE A 47 3.41 10.06 13.59
CA ILE A 47 2.11 10.59 14.08
C ILE A 47 1.27 9.54 14.80
N GLY A 48 1.75 8.29 14.93
CA GLY A 48 1.11 7.21 15.69
C GLY A 48 0.51 6.08 14.84
N LEU A 49 0.69 6.10 13.52
CA LEU A 49 0.13 5.11 12.60
C LEU A 49 1.21 4.10 12.16
N HIS A 50 1.05 2.86 12.60
CA HIS A 50 2.04 1.79 12.41
C HIS A 50 1.49 0.63 11.59
N ASN A 51 0.18 0.38 11.65
CA ASN A 51 -0.49 -0.67 10.89
C ASN A 51 -0.73 -0.24 9.43
N LEU A 52 0.32 -0.34 8.61
CA LEU A 52 0.31 0.09 7.21
C LEU A 52 0.31 -1.11 6.25
N SER A 53 -0.62 -1.10 5.29
CA SER A 53 -0.68 -2.07 4.18
C SER A 53 -0.56 -1.34 2.84
N PHE A 54 0.38 -1.78 2.01
CA PHE A 54 0.66 -1.18 0.71
C PHE A 54 0.16 -2.07 -0.42
N PHE A 55 -0.51 -1.48 -1.39
CA PHE A 55 -0.93 -2.12 -2.64
C PHE A 55 -0.36 -1.33 -3.81
N THR A 56 0.36 -2.00 -4.71
CA THR A 56 1.15 -1.31 -5.73
C THR A 56 0.78 -1.77 -7.14
N VAL A 57 0.69 -0.82 -8.06
CA VAL A 57 0.62 -1.05 -9.51
C VAL A 57 1.87 -0.42 -10.13
N GLU A 58 2.82 -1.25 -10.50
CA GLU A 58 4.12 -0.84 -11.05
C GLU A 58 4.19 -1.05 -12.57
N GLY A 59 5.06 -0.30 -13.25
CA GLY A 59 5.23 -0.43 -14.70
C GLY A 59 4.11 0.24 -15.51
N THR A 60 3.40 1.21 -14.94
CA THR A 60 2.30 1.91 -15.62
C THR A 60 2.73 2.71 -16.85
N GLY A 61 4.03 2.98 -17.01
CA GLY A 61 4.61 3.61 -18.20
C GLY A 61 4.94 2.62 -19.33
N ALA A 62 4.76 1.33 -19.11
CA ALA A 62 4.94 0.29 -20.13
C ALA A 62 3.71 0.15 -21.04
N ARG A 63 3.69 -0.87 -21.91
CA ARG A 63 2.54 -1.14 -22.80
C ARG A 63 1.29 -1.50 -21.98
N ALA A 64 0.11 -1.23 -22.54
CA ALA A 64 -1.18 -1.45 -21.87
C ALA A 64 -1.31 -2.86 -21.23
N ASP A 65 -0.89 -3.91 -21.95
CA ASP A 65 -0.93 -5.29 -21.44
C ASP A 65 -0.15 -5.49 -20.14
N SER A 66 0.97 -4.76 -19.97
CA SER A 66 1.79 -4.82 -18.75
C SER A 66 1.10 -4.12 -17.58
N VAL A 67 0.32 -3.07 -17.86
CA VAL A 67 -0.48 -2.35 -16.85
C VAL A 67 -1.63 -3.21 -16.37
N ASP A 68 -2.32 -3.91 -17.28
CA ASP A 68 -3.43 -4.79 -16.92
C ASP A 68 -2.94 -5.99 -16.09
N ALA A 69 -1.78 -6.57 -16.44
CA ALA A 69 -1.17 -7.60 -15.62
C ALA A 69 -0.81 -7.09 -14.21
N ALA A 70 -0.24 -5.89 -14.09
CA ALA A 70 0.09 -5.28 -12.81
C ALA A 70 -1.17 -4.98 -11.96
N ARG A 71 -2.26 -4.55 -12.61
CA ARG A 71 -3.56 -4.35 -11.94
C ARG A 71 -4.13 -5.65 -11.38
N ARG A 72 -4.15 -6.73 -12.16
CA ARG A 72 -4.64 -8.04 -11.69
C ARG A 72 -3.89 -8.51 -10.45
N VAL A 73 -2.56 -8.37 -10.44
CA VAL A 73 -1.75 -8.72 -9.26
C VAL A 73 -2.14 -7.87 -8.04
N ALA A 74 -2.40 -6.57 -8.23
CA ALA A 74 -2.85 -5.70 -7.16
C ALA A 74 -4.26 -6.07 -6.67
N ASP A 75 -5.17 -6.43 -7.58
CA ASP A 75 -6.54 -6.87 -7.27
C ASP A 75 -6.53 -8.18 -6.47
N ASP A 76 -5.72 -9.16 -6.89
CA ASP A 76 -5.53 -10.43 -6.17
C ASP A 76 -4.99 -10.17 -4.74
N ALA A 77 -4.03 -9.26 -4.61
CA ALA A 77 -3.48 -8.88 -3.30
C ALA A 77 -4.52 -8.18 -2.42
N LEU A 78 -5.35 -7.30 -3.01
CA LEU A 78 -6.44 -6.61 -2.32
C LEU A 78 -7.47 -7.62 -1.81
N GLN A 79 -7.90 -8.53 -2.68
CA GLN A 79 -8.88 -9.55 -2.36
C GLN A 79 -8.36 -10.51 -1.29
N ALA A 80 -7.12 -10.98 -1.43
CA ALA A 80 -6.48 -11.82 -0.41
C ALA A 80 -6.43 -11.10 0.95
N HIS A 81 -6.05 -9.81 0.96
CA HIS A 81 -5.95 -9.04 2.19
C HIS A 81 -7.30 -8.87 2.90
N PHE A 82 -8.34 -8.44 2.19
CA PHE A 82 -9.64 -8.18 2.80
C PHE A 82 -10.45 -9.44 3.10
N ASN A 83 -10.25 -10.52 2.34
CA ASN A 83 -10.83 -11.83 2.66
C ASN A 83 -10.27 -12.36 3.98
N LEU A 84 -8.96 -12.21 4.23
CA LEU A 84 -8.33 -12.62 5.49
C LEU A 84 -8.82 -11.80 6.69
N LEU A 85 -9.30 -10.57 6.47
CA LEU A 85 -9.85 -9.71 7.50
C LEU A 85 -11.36 -9.94 7.76
N GLY A 86 -12.00 -10.86 7.04
CA GLY A 86 -13.42 -11.16 7.22
C GLY A 86 -14.38 -10.07 6.70
N PHE A 87 -13.90 -9.15 5.85
CA PHE A 87 -14.76 -8.20 5.13
C PHE A 87 -15.44 -8.90 3.93
N GLN A 88 -16.39 -9.80 4.20
CA GLN A 88 -17.32 -10.28 3.19
C GLN A 88 -18.61 -9.45 3.26
N HIS A 89 -19.02 -8.92 2.10
CA HIS A 89 -20.25 -8.15 1.78
C HIS A 89 -20.13 -6.62 1.81
N ALA A 90 -19.89 -6.05 0.64
CA ALA A 90 -20.48 -4.79 0.18
C ALA A 90 -20.38 -4.68 -1.36
N CYS A 91 -20.87 -5.69 -2.08
CA CYS A 91 -21.12 -5.58 -3.52
C CYS A 91 -22.16 -6.62 -3.97
N GLU A 92 -23.23 -6.76 -3.20
CA GLU A 92 -24.55 -7.16 -3.69
C GLU A 92 -25.44 -5.97 -3.31
N ASP A 93 -26.38 -5.57 -4.17
CA ASP A 93 -27.17 -4.32 -4.14
C ASP A 93 -26.56 -3.12 -4.90
N LEU A 94 -26.44 -3.26 -6.21
CA LEU A 94 -26.82 -2.19 -7.14
C LEU A 94 -27.38 -2.81 -8.43
N ASP A 95 -28.60 -3.34 -8.32
CA ASP A 95 -29.56 -3.40 -9.44
C ASP A 95 -30.19 -2.01 -9.67
#